data_AF-A0A840GYJ0-F1
#
_entry.id   AF-A0A840GYJ0-F1
#
_cell.length_a   1.000
_cell.length_b   1.000
_cell.length_c   1.000
_cell.angle_alpha   90.00
_cell.angle_beta   90.00
_cell.angle_gamma   90.00
#
_symmetry.space_group_name_H-M   'P 1'
#
loop_
_entity.id
_entity.type
_entity.pdbx_description
1 polymer ?
#
loop_
_entity_poly.entity_id
_entity_poly.type
_entity_poly.pdbx_seq_one_letter_code
_entity_poly.pdbx_strand_id
1 'polypeptide(L)'
;MTAILASQSAETRAKGEALIRQADKLLCESWNEKMWADGGPIDPSPTIDQAVNGGYYWLEIECSRCKTKRDVDLAALSHPPTTLVQDLASRLRCSKCAKAGRRPAATLLQLTARPRQAPPGT
;
A
#
# COMPACT_ATOMS: atom_id res chain seq x y z
N MET A 1 -24.66 19.76 -32.59
CA MET A 1 -24.17 18.36 -32.55
C MET A 1 -22.63 18.35 -32.58
N THR A 2 -21.95 18.81 -31.52
CA THR A 2 -20.47 18.88 -31.50
C THR A 2 -19.83 18.22 -30.27
N ALA A 3 -20.63 17.67 -29.35
CA ALA A 3 -20.14 17.09 -28.09
C ALA A 3 -20.27 15.56 -27.98
N ILE A 4 -20.83 14.87 -28.99
CA ILE A 4 -21.13 13.43 -28.91
C ILE A 4 -19.84 12.61 -28.73
N LEU A 5 -18.81 12.87 -29.56
CA LEU A 5 -17.53 12.17 -29.46
C LEU A 5 -16.77 12.50 -28.16
N ALA A 6 -16.89 13.73 -27.67
CA ALA A 6 -16.29 14.13 -26.39
C ALA A 6 -16.93 13.39 -25.21
N SER A 7 -18.27 13.26 -25.20
CA SER A 7 -19.01 12.45 -24.21
C SER A 7 -18.59 10.99 -24.26
N GLN A 8 -18.58 10.39 -25.45
CA GLN A 8 -18.18 8.99 -25.64
C GLN A 8 -16.74 8.72 -25.17
N SER A 9 -15.81 9.66 -25.43
CA SER A 9 -14.43 9.55 -24.95
C SER A 9 -14.37 9.58 -23.42
N ALA A 10 -15.07 10.51 -22.77
CA ALA A 10 -15.12 10.62 -21.32
C ALA A 10 -15.75 9.38 -20.68
N GLU A 11 -16.86 8.87 -21.23
CA GLU A 11 -17.52 7.65 -20.78
C GLU A 11 -16.62 6.42 -20.90
N THR A 12 -15.88 6.31 -22.01
CA THR A 12 -14.97 5.19 -22.24
C THR A 12 -13.79 5.23 -21.26
N ARG A 13 -13.23 6.41 -21.00
CA ARG A 13 -12.19 6.58 -19.97
C ARG A 13 -12.69 6.22 -18.59
N ALA A 14 -13.87 6.71 -18.20
CA ALA A 14 -14.45 6.40 -16.90
C ALA A 14 -14.66 4.89 -16.69
N LYS A 15 -15.12 4.17 -17.73
CA LYS A 15 -15.23 2.71 -17.70
C LYS A 15 -13.87 2.04 -17.57
N GLY A 16 -12.87 2.49 -18.33
CA GLY A 16 -11.50 1.97 -18.25
C GLY A 16 -10.88 2.17 -16.86
N GLU A 17 -10.97 3.39 -16.31
CA GLU A 17 -10.49 3.72 -14.96
C GLU A 17 -11.19 2.90 -13.88
N ALA A 18 -12.50 2.63 -14.02
CA ALA A 18 -13.22 1.76 -13.10
C ALA A 18 -12.70 0.31 -13.13
N LEU A 19 -12.42 -0.23 -14.33
CA LEU A 19 -11.85 -1.57 -14.48
C LEU A 19 -10.42 -1.65 -13.93
N ILE A 20 -9.60 -0.62 -14.15
CA ILE A 20 -8.24 -0.55 -13.60
C ILE A 20 -8.29 -0.52 -12.07
N ARG A 21 -9.15 0.32 -11.47
CA ARG A 21 -9.36 0.33 -10.00
C ARG A 21 -9.76 -1.03 -9.45
N GLN A 22 -10.63 -1.74 -10.16
CA GLN A 22 -11.03 -3.09 -9.76
C GLN A 22 -9.87 -4.08 -9.85
N ALA A 23 -9.06 -4.01 -10.91
CA ALA A 23 -7.88 -4.86 -11.06
C ALA A 23 -6.85 -4.59 -9.94
N ASP A 24 -6.59 -3.32 -9.62
CA ASP A 24 -5.66 -2.95 -8.55
C ASP A 24 -6.16 -3.37 -7.16
N LYS A 25 -7.48 -3.27 -6.91
CA LYS A 25 -8.11 -3.80 -5.70
C LYS A 25 -7.87 -5.31 -5.57
N LEU A 26 -8.15 -6.07 -6.63
CA LEU A 26 -7.94 -7.53 -6.65
C LEU A 26 -6.47 -7.90 -6.46
N LEU A 27 -5.54 -7.12 -7.04
CA LEU A 27 -4.11 -7.31 -6.84
C LEU A 27 -3.74 -7.18 -5.36
N CYS A 28 -4.25 -6.16 -4.67
CA CYS A 28 -4.01 -5.97 -3.23
C CYS A 28 -4.61 -7.09 -2.38
N GLU A 29 -5.82 -7.55 -2.71
CA GLU A 29 -6.47 -8.69 -2.04
C GLU A 29 -5.64 -9.96 -2.21
N SER A 30 -5.24 -10.28 -3.43
CA SER A 30 -4.42 -11.46 -3.73
C SER A 30 -3.05 -11.40 -3.02
N TRP A 31 -2.47 -10.21 -2.89
CA TRP A 31 -1.23 -10.02 -2.15
C TRP A 31 -1.42 -10.26 -0.66
N ASN A 32 -2.49 -9.74 -0.06
CA ASN A 32 -2.81 -10.01 1.35
C ASN A 32 -3.05 -11.50 1.62
N GLU A 33 -3.79 -12.19 0.74
CA GLU A 33 -4.02 -13.63 0.87
C GLU A 33 -2.71 -14.42 0.87
N LYS A 34 -1.82 -14.11 -0.09
CA LYS A 34 -0.48 -14.67 -0.16
C LYS A 34 0.31 -14.40 1.13
N MET A 35 0.31 -13.15 1.61
CA MET A 35 1.01 -12.77 2.86
C MET A 35 0.57 -13.62 4.06
N TRP A 36 -0.72 -13.95 4.15
CA TRP A 36 -1.25 -14.80 5.22
C TRP A 36 -0.97 -16.29 5.01
N ALA A 37 -0.97 -16.76 3.77
CA ALA A 37 -0.75 -18.17 3.45
C ALA A 37 0.73 -18.58 3.54
N ASP A 38 1.63 -17.79 2.95
CA ASP A 38 3.04 -18.17 2.80
C ASP A 38 3.97 -17.48 3.82
N GLY A 39 3.45 -16.55 4.63
CA GLY A 39 4.13 -16.02 5.81
C GLY A 39 5.33 -15.09 5.55
N GLY A 40 5.42 -14.48 4.36
CA GLY A 40 6.53 -13.57 4.03
C GLY A 40 6.18 -12.59 2.90
N PRO A 41 7.04 -11.58 2.63
CA PRO A 41 6.85 -10.64 1.53
C PRO A 41 6.87 -11.39 0.21
N ILE A 42 5.71 -11.55 -0.42
CA ILE A 42 5.58 -12.32 -1.65
C ILE A 42 5.63 -11.39 -2.85
N ASP A 43 6.53 -11.75 -3.76
CA ASP A 43 6.66 -11.16 -5.07
C ASP A 43 5.63 -11.78 -6.05
N PRO A 44 5.06 -10.98 -6.98
CA PRO A 44 5.16 -9.53 -7.05
C PRO A 44 4.14 -8.83 -6.11
N SER A 45 4.58 -7.77 -5.42
CA SER A 45 3.71 -6.85 -4.69
C SER A 45 3.11 -5.76 -5.61
N PRO A 46 1.96 -5.14 -5.26
CA PRO A 46 1.47 -3.97 -5.97
C PRO A 46 2.42 -2.77 -5.80
N THR A 47 2.36 -1.81 -6.73
CA THR A 47 2.95 -0.49 -6.48
C THR A 47 2.12 0.27 -5.44
N ILE A 48 2.72 1.29 -4.83
CA ILE A 48 2.01 2.15 -3.87
C ILE A 48 0.82 2.85 -4.56
N ASP A 49 0.99 3.34 -5.78
CA ASP A 49 -0.10 3.97 -6.55
C ASP A 49 -1.24 2.99 -6.86
N GLN A 50 -0.92 1.73 -7.19
CA GLN A 50 -1.94 0.70 -7.38
C GLN A 50 -2.68 0.41 -6.08
N ALA A 51 -1.97 0.32 -4.95
CA ALA A 51 -2.60 0.13 -3.65
C ALA A 51 -3.59 1.27 -3.31
N VAL A 52 -3.16 2.52 -3.50
CA VAL A 52 -4.00 3.70 -3.30
C VAL A 52 -5.20 3.70 -4.26
N ASN A 53 -4.98 3.39 -5.54
CA ASN A 53 -6.05 3.32 -6.56
C ASN A 53 -7.06 2.20 -6.27
N GLY A 54 -6.61 1.07 -5.72
CA GLY A 54 -7.43 -0.04 -5.25
C GLY A 54 -8.16 0.22 -3.93
N GLY A 55 -7.96 1.37 -3.29
CA GLY A 55 -8.59 1.76 -2.03
C GLY A 55 -7.88 1.25 -0.77
N TYR A 56 -6.64 0.78 -0.89
CA TYR A 56 -5.78 0.31 0.19
C TYR A 56 -4.76 1.39 0.57
N TYR A 57 -5.21 2.36 1.36
CA TYR A 57 -4.40 3.53 1.75
C TYR A 57 -3.39 3.27 2.86
N TRP A 58 -3.47 2.13 3.55
CA TRP A 58 -2.67 1.87 4.74
C TRP A 58 -1.92 0.55 4.61
N LEU A 59 -0.68 0.54 5.11
CA LEU A 59 0.15 -0.65 5.21
C LEU A 59 0.46 -0.93 6.68
N GLU A 60 -0.01 -2.07 7.19
CA GLU A 60 0.33 -2.53 8.52
C GLU A 60 1.74 -3.15 8.50
N ILE A 61 2.60 -2.66 9.38
CA ILE A 61 3.97 -3.13 9.54
C ILE A 61 4.26 -3.52 10.98
N GLU A 62 5.23 -4.41 11.16
CA GLU A 62 5.80 -4.77 12.45
C GLU A 62 7.31 -4.52 12.46
N CYS A 63 7.82 -3.91 13.53
CA CYS A 63 9.27 -3.84 13.73
C CYS A 63 9.83 -5.23 14.05
N SER A 64 10.74 -5.74 13.21
CA SER A 64 11.39 -7.05 13.41
C SER A 64 12.07 -7.20 14.77
N ARG A 65 12.55 -6.10 15.37
CA ARG A 65 13.23 -6.09 16.68
C ARG A 65 12.28 -5.92 17.87
N CYS A 66 11.57 -4.79 17.94
CA CYS A 66 10.77 -4.45 19.12
C CYS A 66 9.31 -4.88 19.01
N LYS A 67 8.93 -5.56 17.92
CA LYS A 67 7.60 -6.12 17.67
C LYS A 67 6.45 -5.10 17.76
N THR A 68 6.79 -3.81 17.68
CA THR A 68 5.80 -2.74 17.66
C THR A 68 5.14 -2.72 16.28
N LYS A 69 3.81 -2.85 16.27
CA LYS A 69 2.99 -2.68 15.08
C LYS A 69 2.69 -1.21 14.83
N ARG A 70 2.57 -0.83 13.56
CA ARG A 70 2.24 0.52 13.13
C ARG A 70 1.58 0.46 11.75
N ASP A 71 0.67 1.40 11.49
CA ASP A 71 0.18 1.65 10.14
C ASP A 71 0.94 2.80 9.48
N VAL A 72 1.26 2.61 8.21
CA VAL A 72 1.86 3.61 7.33
C VAL A 72 0.81 4.07 6.33
N ASP A 73 0.56 5.37 6.30
CA ASP A 73 -0.25 6.00 5.26
C ASP A 73 0.54 6.02 3.95
N LEU A 74 0.06 5.26 2.97
CA LEU A 74 0.66 5.14 1.65
C LEU A 74 0.43 6.38 0.78
N ALA A 75 -0.72 7.06 0.94
CA ALA A 75 -1.05 8.25 0.18
C ALA A 75 -0.27 9.48 0.68
N ALA A 76 0.05 9.53 1.97
CA ALA A 76 0.88 10.60 2.54
C ALA A 76 2.40 10.40 2.33
N LEU A 77 2.83 9.22 1.88
CA LEU A 77 4.24 8.91 1.69
C LEU A 77 4.76 9.53 0.40
N SER A 78 5.89 10.25 0.44
CA SER A 78 6.58 10.67 -0.78
C SER A 78 7.33 9.48 -1.40
N HIS A 79 6.98 9.13 -2.64
CA HIS A 79 7.55 7.99 -3.34
C HIS A 79 7.51 8.18 -4.87
N PRO A 80 8.45 7.58 -5.62
CA PRO A 80 8.31 7.40 -7.05
C PRO A 80 7.11 6.50 -7.40
N PRO A 81 6.37 6.75 -8.49
CA PRO A 81 5.21 5.94 -8.91
C PRO A 81 5.49 4.43 -9.08
N THR A 82 6.74 4.10 -9.40
CA THR A 82 7.22 2.73 -9.60
C THR A 82 7.59 2.00 -8.30
N THR A 83 7.43 2.65 -7.14
CA THR A 83 7.80 2.05 -5.85
C THR A 83 6.84 0.91 -5.52
N LEU A 84 7.39 -0.28 -5.33
CA LEU A 84 6.66 -1.45 -4.87
C LEU A 84 6.44 -1.40 -3.36
N VAL A 85 5.32 -1.92 -2.89
CA VAL A 85 5.00 -1.99 -1.46
C VAL A 85 6.07 -2.76 -0.69
N GLN A 86 6.63 -3.82 -1.27
CA GLN A 86 7.70 -4.61 -0.63
C GLN A 86 8.99 -3.83 -0.36
N ASP A 87 9.33 -2.85 -1.20
CA ASP A 87 10.53 -2.04 -1.03
C ASP A 87 10.49 -1.24 0.27
N LEU A 88 9.28 -0.97 0.78
CA LEU A 88 9.07 -0.26 2.04
C LEU A 88 9.62 -1.01 3.25
N ALA A 89 9.71 -2.34 3.20
CA ALA A 89 10.30 -3.16 4.27
C ALA A 89 11.73 -2.70 4.63
N SER A 90 12.50 -2.32 3.62
CA SER A 90 13.89 -1.85 3.75
C SER A 90 14.00 -0.34 4.03
N ARG A 91 13.00 0.46 3.64
CA ARG A 91 13.01 1.93 3.73
C ARG A 91 12.46 2.45 5.05
N LEU A 92 11.46 1.77 5.61
CA LEU A 92 10.81 2.20 6.85
C LEU A 92 11.75 2.05 8.06
N ARG A 93 11.53 2.89 9.06
CA ARG A 93 12.33 2.95 10.29
C ARG A 93 11.42 2.98 11.50
N CYS A 94 11.68 2.11 12.46
CA CYS A 94 11.00 2.14 13.75
C CYS A 94 11.52 3.33 14.57
N SER A 95 10.64 4.24 15.01
CA SER A 95 11.00 5.42 15.80
C SER A 95 11.65 5.04 17.14
N LYS A 96 11.13 4.03 17.83
CA LYS A 96 11.69 3.52 19.10
C LYS A 96 13.10 2.97 18.91
N CYS A 97 13.32 2.14 17.88
CA CYS A 97 14.65 1.59 17.62
C CYS A 97 15.62 2.64 17.05
N ALA A 98 15.14 3.60 16.28
CA ALA A 98 15.95 4.70 15.76
C ALA A 98 16.51 5.57 16.90
N LYS A 99 15.71 5.87 17.93
CA LYS A 99 16.18 6.56 19.16
C LYS A 99 17.30 5.80 19.88
N ALA A 100 17.30 4.47 19.79
CA ALA A 100 18.34 3.61 20.34
C ALA A 100 19.55 3.38 19.39
N GLY A 101 19.64 4.11 18.27
CA GLY A 101 20.72 3.98 17.29
C GLY A 101 20.63 2.71 16.43
N ARG A 102 19.45 2.08 16.33
CA ARG A 102 19.25 0.81 15.64
C ARG A 102 18.36 0.98 14.42
N ARG A 103 18.62 0.19 13.37
CA ARG A 103 17.90 0.26 12.10
C ARG A 103 17.35 -1.12 11.69
N PRO A 104 16.37 -1.67 12.43
CA PRO A 104 15.74 -2.92 12.04
C PRO A 104 14.90 -2.72 10.77
N ALA A 105 14.81 -3.76 9.94
CA ALA A 105 13.87 -3.81 8.84
C ALA A 105 12.43 -3.91 9.37
N ALA A 106 11.48 -3.39 8.61
CA ALA A 106 10.05 -3.56 8.87
C ALA A 106 9.58 -4.87 8.23
N THR A 107 8.86 -5.69 9.00
CA THR A 107 8.10 -6.80 8.48
C THR A 107 6.76 -6.26 8.01
N LEU A 108 6.46 -6.43 6.72
CA LEU A 108 5.15 -6.05 6.17
C LEU A 108 4.14 -7.11 6.60
N LEU A 109 2.93 -6.68 6.99
CA LEU A 109 1.89 -7.60 7.43
C LEU A 109 0.75 -7.67 6.40
N GLN A 110 0.17 -6.53 6.04
CA GLN A 110 -1.00 -6.47 5.16
C GLN A 110 -1.31 -5.04 4.71
N LEU A 111 -1.94 -4.93 3.54
CA LEU A 111 -2.59 -3.73 3.05
C LEU A 111 -4.01 -3.61 3.62
N THR A 112 -4.40 -2.39 3.98
CA THR A 112 -5.68 -2.13 4.66
C THR A 112 -6.33 -0.85 4.12
N ALA A 113 -7.66 -0.82 4.05
CA ALA A 113 -8.40 0.37 3.63
C ALA A 113 -8.46 1.46 4.73
N ARG A 114 -8.26 1.08 5.99
CA ARG A 114 -8.34 1.94 7.18
C ARG A 114 -7.25 1.56 8.18
N PRO A 115 -6.72 2.51 8.96
CA PRO A 115 -5.75 2.19 9.98
C PRO A 115 -6.39 1.26 11.02
N ARG A 116 -5.66 0.23 11.45
CA ARG A 116 -6.06 -0.71 12.50
C ARG A 116 -5.41 -0.37 13.83
N GLN A 117 -4.25 0.27 13.79
CA GLN A 117 -3.48 0.69 14.94
C GLN A 117 -3.91 2.10 15.34
N ALA A 118 -4.02 2.35 16.64
CA ALA A 118 -4.18 3.71 17.14
C ALA A 118 -2.99 4.56 16.67
N PRO A 119 -3.21 5.85 16.33
CA PRO A 119 -2.11 6.73 15.95
C PRO A 119 -1.06 6.67 17.06
N PRO A 120 0.24 6.55 16.72
CA PRO A 120 1.28 6.53 17.75
C PRO A 120 1.14 7.83 18.54
N GLY A 121 0.79 7.71 19.83
CA GLY A 121 0.61 8.84 20.72
C GLY A 121 1.78 9.80 20.59
N THR A 122 1.45 11.05 20.31
CA THR A 122 2.31 12.24 20.33
C THR A 122 3.30 12.23 21.47
#